data_AF-A0AAI8WAU7-F1
#
_entry.id   AF-A0AAI8WAU7-F1
#
_cell.length_a   1.000
_cell.length_b   1.000
_cell.length_c   1.000
_cell.angle_alpha   90.00
_cell.angle_beta   90.00
_cell.angle_gamma   90.00
#
_symmetry.space_group_name_H-M   'P 1'
#
loop_
_entity.id
_entity.type
_entity.pdbx_description
1 polymer ?
#
loop_
_entity_poly.entity_id
_entity_poly.type
_entity_poly.pdbx_seq_one_letter_code
_entity_poly.pdbx_strand_id
1 'polypeptide(L)'
;MIVLFNILLFLPLGWILPVSWKNTILVLSAVLGVEWIQYFFYLGIFDLGDVFVNTCGFLIGACINRWLISRWDIQVSSFLHK
;
A
#
# COMPACT_ATOMS: atom_id res chain seq x y z
N MET A 1 10.18 16.29 1.91
CA MET A 1 8.72 16.40 1.67
C MET A 1 8.16 15.32 0.73
N ILE A 2 8.96 14.53 0.02
CA ILE A 2 8.50 13.53 -0.96
C ILE A 2 7.96 12.24 -0.29
N VAL A 3 8.60 11.80 0.79
CA VAL A 3 8.29 10.55 1.53
C VAL A 3 6.82 10.42 1.96
N LEU A 4 6.20 11.51 2.46
CA LEU A 4 4.81 11.47 2.92
C LEU A 4 3.82 11.27 1.76
N PHE A 5 4.07 11.90 0.61
CA PHE A 5 3.24 11.73 -0.58
C PHE A 5 3.34 10.33 -1.17
N ASN A 6 4.54 9.75 -1.15
CA ASN A 6 4.79 8.35 -1.52
C ASN A 6 3.93 7.40 -0.67
N ILE A 7 3.91 7.56 0.65
CA ILE A 7 3.03 6.77 1.54
C ILE A 7 1.55 6.98 1.20
N LEU A 8 1.11 8.24 1.05
CA LEU A 8 -0.28 8.57 0.77
C LEU A 8 -0.76 8.04 -0.58
N LEU A 9 0.11 7.91 -1.57
CA LEU A 9 -0.22 7.39 -2.89
C LEU A 9 -0.44 5.87 -2.87
N PHE A 10 0.35 5.14 -2.08
CA PHE A 10 0.25 3.68 -1.98
C PHE A 10 -0.75 3.20 -0.92
N LEU A 11 -1.17 4.06 -0.01
CA LEU A 11 -2.16 3.74 1.01
C LEU A 11 -3.52 3.30 0.43
N PRO A 12 -4.15 3.99 -0.55
CA PRO A 12 -5.35 3.51 -1.22
C PRO A 12 -5.16 2.17 -1.92
N LEU A 13 -3.97 1.90 -2.45
CA LEU A 13 -3.63 0.63 -3.08
C LEU A 13 -3.76 -0.54 -2.10
N GLY A 14 -3.39 -0.31 -0.83
CA GLY A 14 -3.56 -1.25 0.27
C GLY A 14 -5.03 -1.54 0.61
N TRP A 15 -5.94 -0.61 0.34
CA TRP A 15 -7.37 -0.86 0.52
C TRP A 15 -7.95 -1.75 -0.57
N ILE A 16 -7.47 -1.59 -1.80
CA ILE A 16 -7.97 -2.32 -2.97
C ILE A 16 -7.40 -3.75 -3.01
N LEU A 17 -6.11 -3.91 -2.72
CA LEU A 17 -5.42 -5.19 -2.82
C LEU A 17 -5.27 -5.83 -1.44
N PRO A 18 -5.84 -7.02 -1.19
CA PRO A 18 -5.68 -7.69 0.09
C PRO A 18 -4.22 -8.08 0.32
N VAL A 19 -3.76 -8.02 1.57
CA VAL A 19 -2.40 -8.46 1.93
C VAL A 19 -2.25 -9.94 1.63
N SER A 20 -1.39 -10.26 0.67
CA SER A 20 -0.97 -11.63 0.36
C SER A 20 0.44 -11.57 -0.20
N TRP A 21 1.18 -12.67 -0.10
CA TRP A 21 2.55 -12.76 -0.65
C TRP A 21 2.60 -12.37 -2.14
N LYS A 22 1.60 -12.80 -2.91
CA LYS A 22 1.48 -12.47 -4.34
C LYS A 22 1.30 -10.98 -4.58
N ASN A 23 0.41 -10.34 -3.82
CA ASN A 23 0.13 -8.91 -3.98
C ASN A 23 1.27 -8.04 -3.46
N THR A 24 1.93 -8.45 -2.37
CA THR A 24 3.11 -7.74 -1.87
C THR A 24 4.26 -7.80 -2.88
N ILE A 25 4.50 -8.97 -3.50
CA ILE A 25 5.49 -9.08 -4.59
C ILE A 25 5.09 -8.22 -5.78
N LEU A 26 3.81 -8.20 -6.15
CA LEU A 26 3.30 -7.38 -7.25
C LEU A 26 3.54 -5.89 -6.99
N VAL A 27 3.25 -5.40 -5.78
CA VAL A 27 3.50 -4.00 -5.41
C VAL A 27 4.99 -3.71 -5.41
N LEU A 28 5.81 -4.59 -4.81
CA LEU A 28 7.26 -4.42 -4.78
C LEU A 28 7.86 -4.37 -6.19
N SER A 29 7.43 -5.26 -7.09
CA SER A 29 7.91 -5.29 -8.47
C SER A 29 7.43 -4.08 -9.27
N ALA A 30 6.20 -3.61 -9.04
CA ALA A 30 5.68 -2.39 -9.66
C ALA A 30 6.47 -1.15 -9.21
N VAL A 31 6.75 -1.00 -7.91
CA VAL A 31 7.53 0.12 -7.39
C VAL A 31 8.97 0.08 -7.91
N LEU A 32 9.61 -1.09 -7.88
CA LEU A 32 10.93 -1.26 -8.51
C LEU A 32 10.90 -0.87 -9.99
N GLY A 33 9.85 -1.26 -10.72
CA GLY A 33 9.66 -0.88 -12.12
C GLY A 33 9.56 0.63 -12.31
N VAL A 34 8.84 1.34 -11.44
CA VAL A 34 8.73 2.80 -11.47
C VAL A 34 10.10 3.46 -11.26
N GLU A 35 10.83 3.05 -10.24
CA GLU A 35 12.20 3.54 -9.97
C GLU A 35 13.15 3.27 -11.16
N TRP A 36 13.06 2.07 -11.73
CA TRP A 36 13.82 1.68 -12.92
C TRP A 36 13.52 2.58 -14.12
N ILE A 37 12.24 2.88 -14.38
CA ILE A 37 11.83 3.79 -15.45
C ILE A 37 12.35 5.20 -15.18
N GLN A 38 12.22 5.71 -13.95
CA GLN A 38 12.70 7.04 -13.59
C GLN A 38 14.21 7.18 -13.82
N TYR A 39 14.96 6.15 -13.45
CA TYR A 39 16.40 6.09 -13.67
C TYR A 39 16.75 6.01 -15.17
N PHE A 40 16.12 5.09 -15.91
CA PHE A 40 16.43 4.87 -17.32
C PHE A 40 16.13 6.08 -18.21
N PHE A 41 15.04 6.80 -17.92
CA PHE A 41 14.65 7.99 -18.67
C PHE A 41 15.18 9.30 -18.07
N TYR A 42 16.08 9.25 -17.08
CA TYR A 42 16.64 10.43 -16.40
C TYR A 42 15.58 11.37 -15.81
N LEU A 43 14.40 10.84 -15.45
CA LEU A 43 13.33 11.60 -14.79
C LEU A 43 13.60 11.78 -13.29
N GLY A 44 14.47 10.94 -12.72
CA GLY A 44 14.82 10.92 -11.31
C GLY A 44 16.01 10.01 -11.00
N ILE A 45 16.24 9.75 -9.71
CA ILE A 45 17.28 8.84 -9.22
C ILE A 45 16.59 7.53 -8.84
N PHE A 46 17.26 6.40 -9.02
CA PHE A 46 16.82 5.12 -8.47
C PHE A 46 17.03 5.10 -6.95
N ASP A 47 15.96 5.21 -6.15
CA ASP A 47 16.05 5.26 -4.70
C ASP A 47 15.38 4.05 -4.02
N LEU A 48 16.20 3.20 -3.39
CA LEU A 48 15.72 2.06 -2.60
C LEU A 48 14.90 2.49 -1.37
N GLY A 49 15.13 3.70 -0.86
CA GLY A 49 14.31 4.30 0.19
C GLY A 49 12.87 4.48 -0.27
N ASP A 50 12.66 4.95 -1.50
CA ASP A 50 11.33 5.10 -2.08
C ASP A 50 10.66 3.74 -2.33
N VAL A 51 11.42 2.72 -2.74
CA VAL A 51 10.93 1.34 -2.80
C VAL A 51 10.37 0.86 -1.46
N PHE A 52 11.14 1.08 -0.38
CA PHE A 52 10.73 0.70 0.96
C PHE A 52 9.49 1.48 1.43
N VAL A 53 9.50 2.80 1.30
CA VAL A 53 8.43 3.69 1.75
C VAL A 53 7.11 3.42 1.03
N ASN A 54 7.14 3.26 -0.29
CA ASN A 54 5.95 2.94 -1.10
C ASN A 54 5.36 1.58 -0.73
N THR A 55 6.22 0.57 -0.51
CA THR A 55 5.79 -0.75 -0.05
C THR A 55 5.18 -0.69 1.35
N CYS A 56 5.77 0.11 2.27
CA CYS A 56 5.19 0.38 3.58
C CYS A 56 3.82 1.09 3.48
N GLY A 57 3.66 2.05 2.58
CA GLY A 57 2.37 2.72 2.34
C GLY A 57 1.26 1.74 1.97
N PHE A 58 1.55 0.80 1.07
CA PHE A 58 0.64 -0.30 0.72
C PHE A 58 0.27 -1.15 1.95
N LEU A 59 1.25 -1.60 2.72
CA LEU A 59 1.00 -2.45 3.91
C LEU A 59 0.21 -1.71 4.99
N ILE A 60 0.51 -0.44 5.24
CA ILE A 60 -0.22 0.41 6.18
C ILE A 60 -1.67 0.56 5.74
N GLY A 61 -1.91 0.89 4.46
CA GLY A 61 -3.26 0.97 3.91
C GLY A 61 -4.04 -0.33 4.12
N ALA A 62 -3.44 -1.46 3.79
CA ALA A 62 -4.10 -2.75 3.92
C ALA A 62 -4.41 -3.14 5.37
N CYS A 63 -3.52 -2.81 6.32
CA CYS A 63 -3.79 -2.94 7.75
C CYS A 63 -4.97 -2.06 8.20
N ILE A 64 -5.03 -0.82 7.73
CA ILE A 64 -6.14 0.10 8.03
C ILE A 64 -7.46 -0.46 7.49
N ASN A 65 -7.50 -0.94 6.24
CA ASN A 65 -8.71 -1.52 5.65
C ASN A 65 -9.20 -2.72 6.46
N ARG A 66 -8.29 -3.63 6.79
CA ARG A 66 -8.63 -4.83 7.57
C ARG A 66 -9.17 -4.46 8.96
N TRP A 67 -8.58 -3.46 9.59
CA TRP A 67 -9.07 -2.95 10.88
C TRP A 67 -10.47 -2.34 10.76
N LEU A 68 -10.72 -1.53 9.72
CA LEU A 68 -12.03 -0.93 9.45
C LEU A 68 -13.11 -1.98 9.18
N ILE A 69 -12.83 -2.96 8.32
CA ILE A 69 -13.76 -4.06 7.98
C ILE A 69 -14.08 -4.89 9.23
N SER A 70 -13.05 -5.29 9.99
CA SER A 70 -13.26 -6.06 11.23
C SER A 70 -14.18 -5.34 12.22
N ARG A 71 -14.02 -4.02 12.35
CA ARG A 71 -14.86 -3.20 13.24
C ARG A 71 -16.30 -3.07 12.73
N TRP A 72 -16.48 -2.99 11.42
CA TRP A 72 -17.79 -3.00 10.78
C TRP A 72 -18.52 -4.33 11.01
N ASP A 73 -17.83 -5.46 10.81
CA ASP A 73 -18.39 -6.81 10.99
C ASP A 73 -18.88 -7.04 12.43
N ILE A 74 -18.10 -6.60 13.43
CA ILE A 74 -18.49 -6.68 14.85
C ILE A 74 -19.77 -5.88 15.11
N GLN A 75 -19.86 -4.65 14.57
CA GLN A 75 -21.02 -3.79 14.75
C GLN A 75 -22.29 -4.39 14.13
N VAL A 76 -22.20 -4.91 12.90
CA VAL A 76 -23.33 -5.55 12.22
C VAL A 76 -23.81 -6.79 12.97
N SER A 77 -22.89 -7.65 13.43
CA SER A 77 -23.24 -8.84 14.21
C SER A 77 -24.00 -8.49 15.49
N SER A 78 -23.56 -7.46 16.22
CA SER A 78 -24.26 -6.99 17.43
C SER A 78 -25.66 -6.45 17.18
N PHE A 79 -25.95 -5.95 15.97
CA PHE A 79 -27.27 -5.45 15.60
C PHE A 79 -28.23 -6.58 15.22
N LEU A 80 -27.73 -7.64 14.58
CA LEU A 80 -28.54 -8.78 14.15
C LEU A 80 -28.95 -9.73 15.30
N HIS A 81 -28.16 -9.79 16.38
CA HIS A 81 -28.44 -10.62 17.55
C HIS A 81 -29.23 -9.90 18.66
N LYS A 82 -29.79 -8.72 18.37
CA LYS A 82 -30.61 -7.91 19.28
C LYS A 82 -32.05 -7.86 18.81
#